data_AF-A0A1M5THZ7-F1
#
_entry.id   AF-A0A1M5THZ7-F1
#
_cell.length_a   1.000
_cell.length_b   1.000
_cell.length_c   1.000
_cell.angle_alpha   90.00
_cell.angle_beta   90.00
_cell.angle_gamma   90.00
#
_symmetry.space_group_name_H-M   'P 1'
#
loop_
_entity.id
_entity.type
_entity.pdbx_description
1 polymer ?
#
loop_
_entity_poly.entity_id
_entity_poly.type
_entity_poly.pdbx_seq_one_letter_code
_entity_poly.pdbx_strand_id
1 'polypeptide(L)'
;MSIIPHLGTLGLAVALCLSTDRHQIDFKLTSPDGIQRLHQLWLVTYIDNAGQEVVAQAKLLTGEYAPLIAADAERLESVMEAAHGIAKARNLKMRLIKFTNRLDIEDIAP
;
A
#
# COMPACT_ATOMS: atom_id res chain seq x y z
N MET A 1 -28.31 14.90 -54.00
CA MET A 1 -28.92 14.51 -52.71
C MET A 1 -29.01 12.98 -52.73
N SER A 2 -28.00 12.22 -52.28
CA SER A 2 -27.76 11.74 -50.89
C SER A 2 -29.06 11.17 -50.27
N ILE A 3 -29.15 9.97 -49.69
CA ILE A 3 -28.29 9.38 -48.63
C ILE A 3 -28.40 7.82 -48.63
N ILE A 4 -27.31 7.20 -48.19
CA ILE A 4 -26.92 5.78 -47.97
C ILE A 4 -27.60 5.16 -46.70
N PRO A 5 -27.62 3.83 -46.50
CA PRO A 5 -28.55 3.14 -45.59
C PRO A 5 -28.07 3.07 -44.14
N HIS A 6 -29.01 2.95 -43.20
CA HIS A 6 -28.71 2.75 -41.77
C HIS A 6 -28.72 1.26 -41.44
N LEU A 7 -27.53 0.65 -41.42
CA LEU A 7 -27.28 -0.66 -40.81
C LEU A 7 -27.27 -0.48 -39.28
N GLY A 8 -28.14 -1.23 -38.60
CA GLY A 8 -28.20 -1.28 -37.14
C GLY A 8 -26.93 -1.90 -36.56
N THR A 9 -26.23 -1.14 -35.72
CA THR A 9 -25.02 -1.57 -35.03
C THR A 9 -25.40 -2.34 -33.76
N LEU A 10 -24.95 -3.60 -33.67
CA LEU A 10 -24.98 -4.41 -32.46
C LEU A 10 -24.11 -3.76 -31.37
N GLY A 11 -24.71 -3.43 -30.22
CA GLY A 11 -23.98 -3.00 -29.03
C GLY A 11 -23.35 -4.19 -28.33
N LEU A 12 -22.03 -4.32 -28.42
CA LEU A 12 -21.23 -5.28 -27.65
C LEU A 12 -20.80 -4.60 -26.34
N ALA A 13 -21.48 -4.91 -25.23
CA ALA A 13 -21.02 -4.46 -23.91
C ALA A 13 -19.92 -5.41 -23.41
N VAL A 14 -18.67 -4.96 -23.46
CA VAL A 14 -17.54 -5.66 -22.84
C VAL A 14 -17.56 -5.37 -21.34
N ALA A 15 -18.07 -6.31 -20.55
CA ALA A 15 -17.91 -6.28 -19.10
C ALA A 15 -16.47 -6.63 -18.74
N LEU A 16 -15.61 -5.62 -18.56
CA LEU A 16 -14.31 -5.78 -17.91
C LEU A 16 -14.52 -5.90 -16.39
N CYS A 17 -14.99 -7.06 -15.94
CA CYS A 17 -14.80 -7.45 -14.55
C CYS A 17 -13.33 -7.80 -14.36
N LEU A 18 -12.50 -6.80 -14.07
CA LEU A 18 -11.20 -7.00 -13.44
C LEU A 18 -11.48 -7.54 -12.04
N SER A 19 -11.54 -8.87 -11.91
CA SER A 19 -11.36 -9.56 -10.64
C SER A 19 -9.99 -9.16 -10.11
N THR A 20 -9.97 -8.09 -9.33
CA THR A 20 -8.79 -7.67 -8.61
C THR A 20 -8.58 -8.76 -7.58
N ASP A 21 -7.56 -9.57 -7.82
CA ASP A 21 -7.13 -10.68 -6.98
C ASP A 21 -6.80 -10.08 -5.61
N ARG A 22 -7.81 -10.03 -4.74
CA ARG A 22 -7.69 -9.50 -3.39
C ARG A 22 -6.84 -10.53 -2.67
N HIS A 23 -5.52 -10.33 -2.73
CA HIS A 23 -4.53 -11.12 -2.01
C HIS A 23 -4.98 -11.14 -0.56
N GLN A 24 -5.66 -12.21 -0.19
CA GLN A 24 -6.10 -12.44 1.17
C GLN A 24 -4.83 -12.77 1.92
N ILE A 25 -4.25 -11.75 2.52
CA ILE A 25 -3.06 -11.88 3.34
C ILE A 25 -3.49 -12.73 4.54
N ASP A 26 -3.06 -13.99 4.57
CA ASP A 26 -3.33 -14.88 5.68
C ASP A 26 -2.46 -14.45 6.88
N PHE A 27 -3.11 -13.94 7.92
CA PHE A 27 -2.45 -13.48 9.14
C PHE A 27 -2.39 -14.58 10.22
N LYS A 28 -2.84 -15.81 9.93
CA LYS A 28 -2.96 -16.86 10.96
C LYS A 28 -1.73 -17.77 11.00
N LEU A 29 -0.62 -17.25 11.50
CA LEU A 29 0.40 -18.11 12.14
C LEU A 29 0.19 -18.07 13.66
N THR A 30 -0.29 -19.17 14.23
CA THR A 30 -0.39 -19.35 15.68
C THR A 30 1.00 -19.65 16.26
N SER A 31 1.46 -18.82 17.20
CA SER A 31 2.73 -19.02 17.88
C SER A 31 2.61 -20.06 19.02
N PRO A 32 3.65 -20.87 19.30
CA PRO A 32 3.59 -21.94 20.32
C PRO A 32 3.31 -21.46 21.75
N ASP A 33 3.62 -20.20 22.04
CA ASP A 33 3.38 -19.55 23.34
C ASP A 33 2.05 -18.77 23.38
N GLY A 34 1.25 -18.84 22.31
CA GLY A 34 -0.01 -18.13 22.18
C GLY A 34 0.14 -16.63 21.92
N ILE A 35 1.35 -16.10 21.78
CA ILE A 35 1.57 -14.68 21.51
C ILE A 35 1.49 -14.42 20.01
N GLN A 36 0.52 -13.61 19.59
CA GLN A 36 0.45 -13.15 18.21
C GLN A 36 1.58 -12.16 17.93
N ARG A 37 2.47 -12.53 17.02
CA ARG A 37 3.65 -11.74 16.65
C ARG A 37 3.43 -11.08 15.29
N LEU A 38 4.06 -9.92 15.09
CA LEU A 38 4.18 -9.33 13.76
C LEU A 38 5.11 -10.21 12.91
N HIS A 39 4.57 -10.75 11.81
CA HIS A 39 5.30 -11.58 10.86
C HIS A 39 5.75 -10.82 9.62
N GLN A 40 5.14 -9.67 9.37
CA GLN A 40 5.42 -8.84 8.21
C GLN A 40 5.16 -7.38 8.54
N LEU A 41 5.93 -6.52 7.87
CA LEU A 41 5.78 -5.08 7.92
C LEU A 41 5.87 -4.53 6.51
N TRP A 42 5.09 -3.50 6.23
CA TRP A 42 5.21 -2.70 5.03
C TRP A 42 5.66 -1.30 5.42
N LEU A 43 6.69 -0.79 4.77
CA LEU A 43 7.14 0.58 4.90
C LEU A 43 7.07 1.26 3.53
N VAL A 44 6.64 2.51 3.52
CA VAL A 44 6.76 3.36 2.34
C VAL A 44 8.08 4.12 2.41
N THR A 45 8.89 4.02 1.37
CA THR A 45 10.17 4.70 1.25
C THR A 45 10.25 5.58 0.00
N TYR A 46 11.22 6.47 -0.06
CA TYR A 46 11.60 7.18 -1.28
C TYR A 46 13.10 7.48 -1.28
N ILE A 47 13.65 7.83 -2.44
CA ILE A 47 15.04 8.30 -2.55
C ILE A 47 15.03 9.82 -2.42
N ASP A 48 15.76 10.35 -1.45
CA ASP A 48 15.87 11.80 -1.23
C ASP A 48 16.86 12.48 -2.21
N ASN A 49 17.07 13.78 -2.04
CA ASN A 49 17.96 14.56 -2.89
C ASN A 49 19.45 14.20 -2.71
N ALA A 50 19.81 13.52 -1.61
CA ALA A 50 21.15 13.02 -1.35
C ALA A 50 21.34 11.59 -1.89
N GLY A 51 20.32 11.00 -2.52
CA GLY A 51 20.37 9.63 -3.02
C GLY A 51 20.16 8.57 -1.95
N GLN A 52 19.69 8.94 -0.76
CA GLN A 52 19.47 8.03 0.36
C GLN A 52 18.02 7.53 0.37
N GLU A 53 17.84 6.24 0.67
CA GLU A 53 16.52 5.68 0.91
C GLU A 53 16.04 6.08 2.30
N VAL A 54 14.92 6.79 2.35
CA VAL A 54 14.34 7.32 3.58
C VAL A 54 12.90 6.84 3.75
N VAL A 55 12.51 6.64 5.00
CA VAL A 55 11.13 6.28 5.35
C VAL A 55 10.23 7.49 5.18
N ALA A 56 9.16 7.32 4.41
CA ALA A 56 8.17 8.35 4.21
C ALA A 56 7.38 8.61 5.49
N GLN A 57 7.01 9.88 5.69
CA GLN A 57 6.27 10.31 6.87
C GLN A 57 5.08 11.16 6.47
N ALA A 58 3.98 11.02 7.21
CA ALA A 58 2.79 11.85 7.09
C ALA A 58 2.62 12.72 8.33
N LYS A 59 2.12 13.94 8.13
CA LYS A 59 1.79 14.85 9.23
C LYS A 59 0.42 14.48 9.78
N LEU A 60 0.34 14.18 11.07
CA LEU A 60 -0.88 13.91 11.80
C LEU A 60 -1.67 15.20 12.05
N LEU A 61 -2.95 15.05 12.42
CA LEU A 61 -3.80 16.18 12.80
C LEU A 61 -3.26 16.94 14.03
N THR A 62 -2.52 16.24 14.90
CA THR A 62 -1.81 16.83 16.05
C THR A 62 -0.63 17.72 15.64
N GLY A 63 -0.22 17.66 14.37
CA GLY A 63 0.94 18.37 13.84
C GLY A 63 2.24 17.58 13.86
N GLU A 64 2.27 16.46 14.58
CA GLU A 64 3.40 15.53 14.63
C GLU A 64 3.56 14.76 13.32
N TYR A 65 4.74 14.18 13.09
CA TYR A 65 4.99 13.32 11.95
C TYR A 65 5.02 11.86 12.37
N ALA A 66 4.37 11.00 11.60
CA ALA A 66 4.38 9.56 11.80
C ALA A 66 4.91 8.85 10.54
N PRO A 67 5.71 7.77 10.71
CA PRO A 67 6.17 6.97 9.59
C PRO A 67 5.00 6.26 8.91
N LEU A 68 5.10 6.12 7.59
CA LEU A 68 4.17 5.33 6.79
C LEU A 68 4.54 3.85 6.90
N ILE A 69 4.00 3.21 7.94
CA ILE A 69 4.20 1.80 8.27
C ILE A 69 2.86 1.09 8.50
N ALA A 70 2.78 -0.16 8.06
CA ALA A 70 1.65 -1.05 8.30
C ALA A 70 2.13 -2.45 8.69
N ALA A 71 1.39 -3.12 9.58
CA ALA A 71 1.62 -4.50 9.97
C ALA A 71 0.46 -5.43 9.55
N ASP A 72 -0.65 -4.84 9.11
CA ASP A 72 -1.88 -5.50 8.70
C ASP A 72 -2.47 -4.82 7.46
N ALA A 73 -3.48 -5.47 6.85
CA ALA A 73 -4.06 -5.05 5.59
C ALA A 73 -4.86 -3.74 5.70
N GLU A 74 -5.63 -3.57 6.78
CA GLU A 74 -6.45 -2.37 7.00
C GLU A 74 -5.56 -1.14 7.13
N ARG A 75 -4.49 -1.24 7.94
CA ARG A 75 -3.51 -0.18 8.08
C ARG A 75 -2.77 0.08 6.76
N LEU A 76 -2.48 -0.95 5.97
CA LEU A 76 -1.80 -0.81 4.69
C LEU A 76 -2.63 0.00 3.69
N GLU A 77 -3.94 -0.23 3.60
CA GLU A 77 -4.84 0.56 2.74
C GLU A 77 -4.77 2.06 3.09
N SER A 78 -4.88 2.40 4.38
CA SER A 78 -4.76 3.78 4.87
C SER A 78 -3.38 4.39 4.58
N VAL A 79 -2.31 3.63 4.76
CA VAL A 79 -0.93 4.06 4.46
C VAL A 79 -0.75 4.36 2.97
N MET A 80 -1.33 3.53 2.09
CA MET A 80 -1.22 3.71 0.65
C MET A 80 -1.97 4.95 0.16
N GLU A 81 -3.14 5.26 0.72
CA GLU A 81 -3.85 6.51 0.41
C GLU A 81 -3.00 7.74 0.75
N ALA A 82 -2.43 7.77 1.95
CA ALA A 82 -1.54 8.86 2.37
C ALA A 82 -0.28 8.94 1.49
N ALA A 83 0.33 7.79 1.16
CA ALA A 83 1.51 7.72 0.30
C ALA A 83 1.21 8.30 -1.09
N HIS A 84 0.08 7.95 -1.70
CA HIS A 84 -0.32 8.49 -3.00
C HIS A 84 -0.56 10.00 -2.95
N GLY A 85 -1.20 10.50 -1.89
CA GLY A 85 -1.37 11.93 -1.65
C GLY A 85 -0.03 12.68 -1.58
N ILE A 86 0.93 12.15 -0.82
CA ILE A 86 2.27 12.73 -0.67
C ILE A 86 3.05 12.68 -1.98
N ALA A 87 3.04 11.53 -2.67
CA ALA A 87 3.72 11.35 -3.95
C ALA A 87 3.25 12.39 -4.97
N LYS A 88 1.94 12.61 -5.06
CA LYS A 88 1.35 13.63 -5.95
C LYS A 88 1.70 15.05 -5.52
N ALA A 89 1.55 15.38 -4.24
CA ALA A 89 1.77 16.73 -3.73
C ALA A 89 3.23 17.18 -3.84
N ARG A 90 4.18 16.25 -3.70
CA ARG A 90 5.63 16.53 -3.73
C ARG A 90 6.32 16.14 -5.03
N ASN A 91 5.58 15.59 -5.99
CA ASN A 91 6.12 15.02 -7.23
C ASN A 91 7.28 14.03 -6.96
N LEU A 92 7.06 13.10 -6.03
CA LEU A 92 8.06 12.12 -5.58
C LEU A 92 7.67 10.70 -6.02
N LYS A 93 8.67 9.93 -6.49
CA LYS A 93 8.52 8.49 -6.67
C LYS A 93 8.75 7.79 -5.34
N MET A 94 7.70 7.17 -4.81
CA MET A 94 7.74 6.40 -3.57
C MET A 94 7.70 4.89 -3.87
N ARG A 95 8.11 4.06 -2.92
CA ARG A 95 8.14 2.60 -3.01
C ARG A 95 7.46 2.01 -1.78
N LEU A 96 6.72 0.92 -1.97
CA LEU A 96 6.22 0.10 -0.88
C LEU A 96 7.15 -1.11 -0.72
N ILE A 97 7.76 -1.25 0.45
CA ILE A 97 8.70 -2.34 0.75
C ILE A 97 8.06 -3.25 1.79
N LYS A 98 8.03 -4.56 1.51
CA LYS A 98 7.54 -5.59 2.43
C LYS A 98 8.72 -6.29 3.09
N PHE A 99 8.75 -6.28 4.41
CA PHE A 99 9.69 -7.04 5.24
C PHE A 99 8.95 -8.24 5.82
N THR A 100 9.51 -9.44 5.66
CA THR A 100 8.91 -10.71 6.14
C THR A 100 9.80 -11.47 7.11
N ASN A 101 11.07 -11.11 7.19
CA ASN A 101 12.03 -11.77 8.07
C ASN A 101 12.15 -10.94 9.34
N ARG A 102 11.58 -11.46 10.42
CA ARG A 102 11.73 -10.90 11.76
C ARG A 102 12.97 -11.50 12.43
N LEU A 103 13.80 -10.63 12.99
CA LEU A 103 14.89 -10.97 13.88
C LEU A 103 14.82 -10.04 15.09
N ASP A 104 14.61 -10.61 16.27
CA ASP A 104 14.61 -9.87 17.52
C ASP A 104 16.08 -9.67 17.94
N ILE A 105 16.50 -8.41 18.14
CA ILE A 105 17.91 -8.03 18.37
C ILE A 105 18.19 -7.75 19.84
N GLU A 106 17.23 -7.14 20.54
CA GLU A 106 17.36 -6.71 21.93
C GLU A 106 15.99 -6.65 22.58
N ASP A 107 15.93 -7.02 23.85
CA ASP A 107 14.77 -6.83 24.70
C ASP A 107 14.99 -5.58 25.57
N ILE A 108 14.06 -4.62 25.51
CA ILE A 108 14.09 -3.41 26.34
C ILE A 108 13.15 -3.63 27.53
N ALA A 109 13.70 -3.62 28.74
CA ALA A 109 12.93 -3.69 30.00
C ALA A 109 12.79 -2.29 30.64
N PRO A 110 11.77 -2.06 31.50
CA PRO A 110 11.56 -0.79 32.19
C PRO A 110 12.77 -0.32 33.03
#